data_AF-A0A2I0HKL8-F1
#
_entry.id   AF-A0A2I0HKL8-F1
#
_cell.length_a   1.000
_cell.length_b   1.000
_cell.length_c   1.000
_cell.angle_alpha   90.00
_cell.angle_beta   90.00
_cell.angle_gamma   90.00
#
_symmetry.space_group_name_H-M   'P 1'
#
loop_
_entity.id
_entity.type
_entity.pdbx_description
1 polymer ?
#
loop_
_entity_poly.entity_id
_entity_poly.type
_entity_poly.pdbx_seq_one_letter_code
_entity_poly.pdbx_strand_id
1 'polypeptide(L)'
;MLPTFKSVGPKATLTFDPRTTNAEKTKQKKHTVDPAAPDFLPLPSFEQCFPKSSKEYREVIHEETGHVLKVPFRRIHLSGDEPDFDIYDTSGPQNISPRIGLPKLRKEWVDCREKIGVP
;
A
#
# COMPACT_ATOMS: atom_id res chain seq x y z
N MET A 1 51.74 -29.05 4.67
CA MET A 1 50.42 -29.46 5.20
C MET A 1 49.68 -28.20 5.67
N LEU A 2 48.56 -27.87 5.04
CA LEU A 2 47.51 -27.00 5.59
C LEU A 2 46.17 -27.71 5.34
N PRO A 3 45.23 -27.72 6.30
CA PRO A 3 43.93 -28.35 6.08
C PRO A 3 42.95 -27.38 5.39
N THR A 4 42.29 -27.87 4.35
CA THR A 4 41.20 -27.19 3.66
C THR A 4 39.91 -27.36 4.46
N PHE A 5 39.35 -26.28 4.98
CA PHE A 5 38.01 -26.32 5.61
C PHE A 5 36.92 -26.31 4.54
N LYS A 6 36.11 -27.37 4.49
CA LYS A 6 34.87 -27.41 3.69
C LYS A 6 33.74 -26.79 4.52
N SER A 7 33.18 -25.68 4.03
CA SER A 7 31.94 -25.12 4.56
C SER A 7 30.75 -25.95 4.06
N VAL A 8 29.98 -26.54 4.99
CA VAL A 8 28.68 -27.17 4.73
C VAL A 8 27.63 -26.25 5.33
N GLY A 9 27.00 -25.42 4.49
CA GLY A 9 25.79 -24.68 4.85
C GLY A 9 24.54 -25.46 4.43
N PRO A 10 23.44 -25.46 5.20
CA PRO A 10 22.20 -26.10 4.80
C PRO A 10 21.54 -25.31 3.66
N LYS A 11 21.28 -25.97 2.53
CA LYS A 11 20.42 -25.44 1.45
C LYS A 11 18.96 -25.73 1.80
N ALA A 12 18.18 -24.69 2.09
CA ALA A 12 16.74 -24.80 2.23
C ALA A 12 16.12 -25.12 0.85
N THR A 13 15.53 -26.30 0.72
CA THR A 13 14.76 -26.70 -0.47
C THR A 13 13.29 -26.45 -0.18
N LEU A 14 12.68 -25.50 -0.89
CA LEU A 14 11.25 -25.21 -0.79
C LEU A 14 10.47 -26.34 -1.47
N THR A 15 9.96 -27.28 -0.68
CA THR A 15 9.09 -28.36 -1.16
C THR A 15 7.66 -27.80 -1.17
N PHE A 16 7.05 -27.70 -2.36
CA PHE A 16 5.63 -27.43 -2.47
C PHE A 16 4.88 -28.77 -2.46
N ASP A 17 3.99 -28.95 -1.49
CA ASP A 17 3.05 -30.07 -1.53
C ASP A 17 2.09 -29.91 -2.73
N PRO A 18 1.74 -31.00 -3.43
CA PRO A 18 0.79 -30.93 -4.53
C PRO A 18 -0.59 -30.53 -4.00
N ARG A 19 -1.17 -29.48 -4.59
CA ARG A 19 -2.52 -29.02 -4.29
C ARG A 19 -3.51 -30.15 -4.51
N THR A 20 -4.23 -30.52 -3.45
CA THR A 20 -5.52 -31.22 -3.58
C THR A 20 -6.49 -30.32 -4.34
N THR A 21 -6.83 -30.74 -5.56
CA THR A 21 -7.79 -30.06 -6.42
C THR A 21 -9.21 -30.27 -5.90
N ASN A 22 -9.65 -29.43 -4.96
CA ASN A 22 -11.08 -29.17 -4.78
C ASN A 22 -11.45 -28.01 -5.71
N ALA A 23 -11.82 -28.36 -6.95
CA ALA A 23 -12.35 -27.44 -7.94
C ALA A 23 -13.80 -27.08 -7.58
N GLU A 24 -14.00 -26.36 -6.48
CA GLU A 24 -15.27 -25.70 -6.21
C GLU A 24 -15.33 -24.46 -7.11
N LYS A 25 -16.12 -24.56 -8.18
CA LYS A 25 -16.40 -23.44 -9.10
C LYS A 25 -17.05 -22.33 -8.29
N THR A 26 -16.26 -21.37 -7.82
CA THR A 26 -16.76 -20.10 -7.30
C THR A 26 -17.47 -19.40 -8.45
N LYS A 27 -18.81 -19.54 -8.51
CA LYS A 27 -19.66 -18.67 -9.33
C LYS A 27 -19.23 -17.24 -9.02
N GLN A 28 -18.66 -16.55 -10.00
CA GLN A 28 -18.36 -15.12 -9.89
C GLN A 28 -19.68 -14.40 -9.58
N LYS A 29 -19.92 -14.11 -8.29
CA LYS A 29 -21.05 -13.27 -7.88
C LYS A 29 -20.80 -11.90 -8.50
N LYS A 30 -21.65 -11.49 -9.44
CA LYS A 30 -21.68 -10.11 -9.91
C LYS A 30 -22.02 -9.24 -8.70
N HIS A 31 -21.02 -8.56 -8.14
CA HIS A 31 -21.14 -7.78 -6.90
C HIS A 31 -22.00 -6.52 -7.05
N THR A 32 -22.17 -6.02 -8.27
CA THR A 32 -22.88 -4.78 -8.54
C THR A 32 -24.05 -5.03 -9.49
N VAL A 33 -25.27 -4.79 -9.02
CA VAL A 33 -26.51 -4.96 -9.80
C VAL A 33 -26.71 -3.77 -10.75
N ASP A 34 -26.52 -2.55 -10.25
CA ASP A 34 -26.58 -1.31 -11.05
C ASP A 34 -25.21 -0.60 -11.04
N PRO A 35 -24.51 -0.53 -12.19
CA PRO A 35 -23.22 0.16 -12.27
C PRO A 35 -23.32 1.69 -12.07
N ALA A 36 -24.49 2.30 -12.27
CA ALA A 36 -24.72 3.73 -12.02
C ALA A 36 -25.02 4.03 -10.55
N ALA A 37 -25.49 3.03 -9.79
CA ALA A 37 -25.78 3.14 -8.37
C ALA A 37 -25.24 1.92 -7.58
N PRO A 38 -23.91 1.75 -7.52
CA PRO A 38 -23.32 0.61 -6.84
C PRO A 38 -23.60 0.61 -5.34
N ASP A 39 -23.78 -0.60 -4.81
CA ASP A 39 -23.75 -0.84 -3.37
C ASP A 39 -22.28 -1.00 -2.93
N PHE A 40 -21.78 0.01 -2.22
CA PHE A 40 -20.38 0.05 -1.79
C PHE A 40 -20.22 -0.70 -0.48
N LEU A 41 -19.59 -1.86 -0.54
CA LEU A 41 -19.20 -2.61 0.64
C LEU A 41 -17.83 -2.12 1.15
N PRO A 42 -17.61 -2.11 2.48
CA PRO A 42 -16.31 -1.74 3.03
C PRO A 42 -15.24 -2.77 2.65
N LEU A 43 -14.03 -2.28 2.39
CA LEU A 43 -12.85 -3.13 2.27
C LEU A 43 -12.38 -3.59 3.66
N PRO A 44 -11.60 -4.68 3.77
CA PRO A 44 -10.88 -4.98 5.00
C PRO A 44 -10.06 -3.77 5.47
N SER A 45 -9.93 -3.61 6.78
CA SER A 45 -9.19 -2.47 7.32
C SER A 45 -7.71 -2.53 6.97
N PHE A 46 -7.04 -1.38 7.07
CA PHE A 46 -5.60 -1.31 6.87
C PHE A 46 -4.84 -2.24 7.84
N GLU A 47 -5.25 -2.29 9.11
CA GLU A 47 -4.61 -3.14 10.12
C GLU A 47 -4.83 -4.64 9.85
N GLN A 48 -5.99 -5.00 9.29
CA GLN A 48 -6.26 -6.39 8.88
C GLN A 48 -5.37 -6.84 7.72
N CYS A 49 -5.14 -5.96 6.75
CA CYS A 49 -4.28 -6.25 5.61
C CYS A 49 -2.79 -6.20 5.98
N PHE A 50 -2.43 -5.29 6.89
CA PHE A 50 -1.07 -4.94 7.25
C PHE A 50 -0.90 -4.90 8.78
N PRO A 51 -0.90 -6.07 9.44
CA PRO A 51 -0.69 -6.13 10.87
C PRO A 51 0.66 -5.51 11.25
N LYS A 52 0.71 -4.86 12.42
CA LYS A 52 1.89 -4.13 12.92
C LYS A 52 2.41 -3.06 11.96
N SER A 53 1.54 -2.46 11.16
CA SER A 53 1.91 -1.35 10.29
C SER A 53 1.08 -0.11 10.59
N SER A 54 1.66 1.07 10.40
CA SER A 54 0.96 2.34 10.35
C SER A 54 1.14 3.01 8.98
N LYS A 55 0.16 3.81 8.57
CA LYS A 55 0.29 4.70 7.42
C LYS A 55 0.82 6.04 7.90
N GLU A 56 1.96 6.44 7.38
CA GLU A 56 2.68 7.65 7.77
C GLU A 56 2.82 8.60 6.58
N TYR A 57 3.22 9.84 6.89
CA TYR A 57 3.44 10.87 5.88
C TYR A 57 4.75 11.60 6.14
N ARG A 58 5.53 11.81 5.08
CA ARG A 58 6.67 12.72 5.10
C ARG A 58 6.23 14.06 4.57
N GLU A 59 6.40 15.10 5.36
CA GLU A 59 6.14 16.47 4.92
C GLU A 59 7.35 17.01 4.15
N VAL A 60 7.09 17.58 2.98
CA VAL A 60 8.09 18.21 2.11
C VAL A 60 7.49 19.49 1.53
N ILE A 61 8.29 20.55 1.49
CA ILE A 61 7.84 21.85 0.97
C ILE A 61 8.30 21.93 -0.49
N HIS A 62 7.37 22.24 -1.40
CA HIS A 62 7.72 22.54 -2.78
C HIS A 62 8.28 23.98 -2.85
N GLU A 63 9.59 24.11 -3.03
CA GLU A 63 10.33 25.37 -2.87
C GLU A 63 9.73 26.56 -3.65
N GLU A 64 9.38 26.36 -4.92
CA GLU A 64 8.87 27.43 -5.80
C GLU A 64 7.52 27.99 -5.34
N THR A 65 6.65 27.13 -4.80
CA THR A 65 5.26 27.51 -4.48
C THR A 65 4.99 27.62 -2.99
N GLY A 66 5.89 27.13 -2.14
CA GLY A 66 5.68 26.98 -0.70
C GLY A 66 4.65 25.91 -0.29
N HIS A 67 4.02 25.19 -1.23
CA HIS A 67 3.04 24.16 -0.91
C HIS A 67 3.65 23.04 -0.06
N VAL A 68 2.94 22.66 1.01
CA VAL A 68 3.30 21.51 1.86
C VAL A 68 2.70 20.24 1.28
N LEU A 69 3.57 19.29 0.94
CA LEU A 69 3.23 17.98 0.40
C LEU A 69 3.34 16.93 1.51
N LYS A 70 2.29 16.13 1.72
CA LYS A 70 2.29 14.97 2.62
C LYS A 70 2.47 13.69 1.82
N VAL A 71 3.70 13.22 1.66
CA VAL A 71 4.03 12.05 0.84
C VAL A 71 3.85 10.77 1.67
N PRO A 72 2.96 9.84 1.27
CA PRO A 72 2.65 8.67 2.07
C PRO A 72 3.75 7.61 2.03
N PHE A 73 3.94 6.94 3.15
CA PHE A 73 4.68 5.69 3.27
C PHE A 73 4.02 4.81 4.34
N ARG A 74 4.41 3.55 4.44
CA ARG A 74 3.94 2.63 5.47
C ARG A 74 5.10 2.22 6.34
N ARG A 75 4.91 2.33 7.64
CA ARG A 75 5.90 1.97 8.66
C ARG A 75 5.54 0.62 9.25
N ILE A 76 6.49 -0.32 9.26
CA ILE A 76 6.33 -1.64 9.87
C ILE A 76 7.02 -1.63 11.23
N HIS A 77 6.26 -1.95 12.28
CA HIS A 77 6.76 -2.03 13.64
C HIS A 77 7.35 -3.42 13.91
N LEU A 78 8.66 -3.46 14.08
CA LEU A 78 9.41 -4.67 14.42
C LEU A 78 9.39 -4.90 15.94
N SER A 79 9.75 -6.11 16.35
CA SER A 79 9.87 -6.48 17.77
C SER A 79 11.34 -6.56 18.19
N GLY A 80 11.59 -6.47 19.49
CA GLY A 80 12.94 -6.21 19.98
C GLY A 80 13.30 -4.74 19.75
N ASP A 81 14.48 -4.31 20.19
CA ASP A 81 14.92 -2.92 20.01
C ASP A 81 15.35 -2.60 18.56
N GLU A 82 14.78 -3.32 17.59
CA GLU A 82 14.99 -3.11 16.17
C GLU A 82 14.23 -1.87 15.71
N PRO A 83 14.83 -1.03 14.86
CA PRO A 83 14.16 0.15 14.33
C PRO A 83 12.98 -0.25 13.42
N ASP A 84 11.99 0.63 13.34
CA ASP A 84 10.89 0.48 12.39
C ASP A 84 11.39 0.44 10.93
N PHE A 85 10.67 -0.28 10.07
CA PHE A 85 11.01 -0.41 8.64
C PHE A 85 10.00 0.31 7.75
N ASP A 86 10.46 1.35 7.07
CA ASP A 86 9.62 2.20 6.21
C ASP A 86 9.61 1.68 4.76
N ILE A 87 8.41 1.51 4.19
CA ILE A 87 8.18 1.01 2.83
C ILE A 87 7.20 1.89 2.04
N TYR A 88 7.21 1.73 0.72
CA TYR A 88 6.28 2.40 -0.18
C TYR A 88 4.82 1.97 0.08
N ASP A 89 3.87 2.93 0.00
CA ASP A 89 2.47 2.67 0.32
C ASP A 89 1.50 3.30 -0.69
N THR A 90 0.82 2.45 -1.45
CA THR A 90 -0.18 2.80 -2.47
C THR A 90 -1.62 2.68 -1.99
N SER A 91 -1.86 2.35 -0.72
CA SER A 91 -3.22 2.11 -0.19
C SER A 91 -4.13 3.35 -0.19
N GLY A 92 -3.55 4.54 -0.29
CA GLY A 92 -4.29 5.81 -0.26
C GLY A 92 -4.99 6.09 1.08
N PRO A 93 -5.84 7.13 1.13
CA PRO A 93 -6.64 7.45 2.31
C PRO A 93 -7.64 6.34 2.66
N GLN A 94 -7.74 5.99 3.93
CA GLN A 94 -8.62 4.94 4.43
C GLN A 94 -9.96 5.50 4.90
N ASN A 95 -11.00 4.64 4.95
CA ASN A 95 -12.32 4.96 5.53
C ASN A 95 -13.03 6.18 4.90
N ILE A 96 -12.81 6.43 3.61
CA ILE A 96 -13.50 7.49 2.87
C ILE A 96 -14.68 6.92 2.09
N SER A 97 -15.86 7.54 2.23
CA SER A 97 -17.05 7.15 1.50
C SER A 97 -16.85 7.32 -0.02
N PRO A 98 -17.02 6.26 -0.83
CA PRO A 98 -16.94 6.36 -2.28
C PRO A 98 -18.01 7.30 -2.88
N ARG A 99 -19.12 7.53 -2.16
CA ARG A 99 -20.16 8.49 -2.58
C ARG A 99 -19.70 9.95 -2.47
N ILE A 100 -18.74 10.23 -1.58
CA ILE A 100 -18.15 11.57 -1.39
C ILE A 100 -16.92 11.73 -2.28
N GLY A 101 -16.11 10.67 -2.39
CA GLY A 101 -14.85 10.67 -3.12
C GLY A 101 -13.66 11.13 -2.27
N LEU A 102 -12.46 10.97 -2.82
CA LEU A 102 -11.21 11.33 -2.13
C LEU A 102 -11.00 12.85 -2.09
N PRO A 103 -10.29 13.37 -1.07
CA PRO A 103 -9.86 14.76 -1.03
C PRO A 103 -9.04 15.14 -2.26
N LYS A 104 -9.35 16.31 -2.85
CA LYS A 104 -8.63 16.85 -4.02
C LYS A 104 -7.32 17.53 -3.61
N LEU A 105 -6.39 16.79 -3.01
CA LEU A 105 -5.13 17.31 -2.44
C LEU A 105 -4.27 18.10 -3.43
N ARG A 106 -4.43 17.84 -4.74
CA ARG A 106 -3.67 18.49 -5.82
C ARG A 106 -4.34 19.74 -6.38
N LYS A 107 -5.53 20.12 -5.90
CA LYS A 107 -6.34 21.20 -6.48
C LYS A 107 -5.56 22.50 -6.54
N GLU A 108 -5.01 22.95 -5.42
CA GLU A 108 -4.29 24.22 -5.33
C GLU A 108 -3.08 24.25 -6.26
N TRP A 109 -2.36 23.14 -6.39
CA TRP A 109 -1.19 23.06 -7.26
C TRP A 109 -1.58 23.19 -8.74
N VAL A 110 -2.71 22.60 -9.13
CA VAL A 110 -3.26 22.71 -10.49
C VAL A 110 -3.77 24.14 -10.74
N ASP A 111 -4.59 24.67 -9.84
CA ASP A 111 -5.13 26.03 -9.93
C ASP A 111 -4.00 27.07 -10.04
N CYS A 112 -2.90 26.88 -9.30
CA CYS A 112 -1.72 27.74 -9.36
C CYS A 112 -1.06 27.72 -10.75
N ARG A 113 -0.85 26.53 -11.34
CA ARG A 113 -0.27 26.42 -12.70
C ARG A 113 -1.20 26.97 -13.78
N GLU A 114 -2.51 26.78 -13.65
CA GLU A 114 -3.48 27.35 -14.58
C GLU A 114 -3.45 28.89 -14.56
N LYS A 115 -3.30 29.51 -13.38
CA LYS A 115 -3.21 30.97 -13.24
C LYS A 115 -1.94 31.58 -13.85
N ILE A 116 -0.81 30.87 -13.76
CA ILE A 116 0.46 31.33 -14.33
C ILE A 116 0.43 31.26 -15.87
N GLY A 117 -0.45 30.42 -16.43
CA GLY A 117 -0.43 30.07 -17.85
C GLY A 117 0.66 29.02 -18.12
N VAL A 118 0.39 28.09 -19.02
CA VAL A 118 1.48 27.29 -19.64
C VAL A 118 2.34 28.30 -20.41
N PRO A 119 3.69 28.20 -20.39
CA PRO A 119 4.52 29.02 -21.28
C PRO A 119 4.04 28.98 -22.74
#